data_AF-A0A942EBM9-F1
#
_entry.id   AF-A0A942EBM9-F1
#
_cell.length_a   1.000
_cell.length_b   1.000
_cell.length_c   1.000
_cell.angle_alpha   90.00
_cell.angle_beta   90.00
_cell.angle_gamma   90.00
#
_symmetry.space_group_name_H-M   'P 1'
#
loop_
_entity.id
_entity.type
_entity.pdbx_description
1 polymer ?
#
loop_
_entity_poly.entity_id
_entity_poly.type
_entity_poly.pdbx_seq_one_letter_code
_entity_poly.pdbx_strand_id
1 'polypeptide(L)'
;MSIVLIGGHSRMHEHYRSLGRSLGHDVKVFTHMTANLEKCIGCPGAIVVFTSTVSHSMVTVAVKTARKKNIPLIKTHNSSKEALTVALSSFGLPE
;
A
#
# COMPACT_ATOMS: atom_id res chain seq x y z
N MET A 1 12.43 -4.31 -0.70
CA MET A 1 12.01 -2.90 -0.44
C MET A 1 10.75 -2.88 0.43
N SER A 2 10.59 -1.93 1.35
CA SER A 2 9.39 -1.84 2.19
C SER A 2 8.28 -1.04 1.49
N ILE A 3 7.07 -1.59 1.45
CA ILE A 3 5.89 -1.01 0.78
C ILE A 3 4.73 -0.96 1.76
N VAL A 4 4.01 0.16 1.78
CA VAL A 4 2.80 0.30 2.59
C VAL A 4 1.57 0.17 1.69
N LEU A 5 0.73 -0.82 1.97
CA LEU A 5 -0.58 -1.01 1.33
C LEU A 5 -1.68 -0.45 2.24
N ILE A 6 -2.53 0.43 1.69
CA ILE A 6 -3.64 1.05 2.41
C ILE A 6 -4.94 0.62 1.73
N GLY A 7 -5.77 -0.12 2.45
CA GLY A 7 -7.00 -0.73 1.96
C GLY A 7 -6.91 -2.24 1.75
N GLY A 8 -7.93 -2.76 1.08
CA GLY A 8 -8.16 -4.18 0.90
C GLY A 8 -8.97 -4.78 2.04
N HIS A 9 -9.30 -6.06 1.88
CA HIS A 9 -10.08 -6.79 2.87
C HIS A 9 -9.19 -7.33 3.98
N SER A 10 -9.61 -7.20 5.24
CA SER A 10 -8.84 -7.69 6.41
C SER A 10 -8.52 -9.19 6.34
N ARG A 11 -9.42 -10.00 5.76
CA ARG A 11 -9.19 -11.45 5.52
C ARG A 11 -8.07 -11.74 4.51
N MET A 12 -7.73 -10.77 3.67
CA MET A 12 -6.70 -10.87 2.64
C MET A 12 -5.34 -10.34 3.12
N HIS A 13 -5.23 -9.91 4.38
CA HIS A 13 -4.02 -9.31 4.92
C HIS A 13 -2.77 -10.18 4.72
N GLU A 14 -2.82 -11.45 5.12
CA GLU A 14 -1.70 -12.39 4.94
C GLU A 14 -1.44 -12.71 3.47
N HIS A 15 -2.48 -12.70 2.64
CA HIS A 15 -2.34 -12.91 1.19
C HIS A 15 -1.56 -11.76 0.53
N TYR A 16 -1.88 -10.50 0.86
CA TYR A 16 -1.17 -9.35 0.34
C TYR A 16 0.29 -9.33 0.80
N ARG A 17 0.56 -9.70 2.05
CA ARG A 17 1.92 -9.84 2.59
C ARG A 17 2.71 -10.93 1.88
N SER A 18 2.12 -12.11 1.76
CA SER A 18 2.74 -13.26 1.09
C SER A 18 3.05 -12.95 -0.37
N LEU A 19 2.11 -12.33 -1.09
CA LEU A 19 2.32 -11.88 -2.47
C LEU A 19 3.48 -10.88 -2.57
N GLY A 20 3.52 -9.87 -1.71
CA GLY A 20 4.61 -8.92 -1.66
C GLY A 20 5.97 -9.59 -1.45
N ARG A 21 6.05 -10.52 -0.49
CA ARG A 21 7.27 -11.28 -0.20
C ARG A 21 7.71 -12.14 -1.37
N SER A 22 6.77 -12.75 -2.08
CA SER A 22 7.04 -13.51 -3.31
C SER A 22 7.66 -12.66 -4.42
N LEU A 23 7.44 -11.34 -4.39
CA LEU A 23 8.01 -10.37 -5.32
C LEU A 23 9.24 -9.64 -4.74
N GLY A 24 9.77 -10.07 -3.58
CA GLY A 24 10.94 -9.43 -2.94
C GLY A 24 10.64 -8.14 -2.17
N HIS A 25 9.37 -7.85 -1.89
CA HIS A 25 8.93 -6.68 -1.13
C HIS A 25 8.39 -7.06 0.25
N ASP A 26 8.71 -6.26 1.26
CA ASP A 26 8.07 -6.36 2.57
C ASP A 26 6.85 -5.42 2.60
N VAL A 27 5.65 -6.00 2.72
CA VAL A 27 4.40 -5.24 2.60
C VAL A 27 3.75 -5.06 3.96
N LYS A 28 3.53 -3.80 4.36
CA LYS A 28 2.77 -3.44 5.56
C LYS A 28 1.36 -3.01 5.15
N VAL A 29 0.34 -3.74 5.59
CA VAL A 29 -1.06 -3.49 5.18
C VAL A 29 -1.84 -2.78 6.28
N PHE A 30 -2.62 -1.77 5.90
CA PHE A 30 -3.57 -1.06 6.74
C PHE A 30 -4.94 -1.10 6.10
N THR A 31 -5.83 -1.99 6.54
CA THR A 31 -7.20 -2.11 6.02
C THR A 31 -8.21 -1.21 6.75
N HIS A 32 -7.80 -0.59 7.86
CA HIS A 32 -8.65 0.28 8.67
C HIS A 32 -7.90 1.55 9.09
N MET A 33 -8.65 2.59 9.43
CA MET A 33 -8.08 3.83 9.96
C MET A 33 -7.39 3.54 11.30
N THR A 34 -6.16 4.02 11.43
CA THR A 34 -5.37 3.92 12.66
C THR A 34 -5.15 5.34 13.19
N ALA A 35 -5.26 5.53 14.51
CA ALA A 35 -5.16 6.86 15.16
C ALA A 35 -3.90 7.65 14.80
N ASN A 36 -2.82 6.96 14.39
CA ASN A 36 -1.56 7.55 13.97
C ASN A 36 -1.10 7.03 12.59
N LEU A 37 -2.01 6.88 11.62
CA LEU A 37 -1.70 6.32 10.30
C LEU A 37 -0.49 6.99 9.63
N GLU A 38 -0.35 8.33 9.67
CA GLU A 38 0.83 9.05 9.14
C GLU A 38 2.15 8.56 9.78
N LYS A 39 2.18 8.37 11.11
CA LYS A 39 3.36 7.85 11.81
C LYS A 39 3.60 6.38 11.49
N CYS A 40 2.52 5.59 11.40
CA CYS A 40 2.58 4.16 11.12
C CYS A 40 3.03 3.86 9.68
N ILE A 41 2.72 4.73 8.71
CA ILE A 41 3.25 4.66 7.34
C ILE A 41 4.77 4.75 7.39
N GLY A 42 5.34 5.70 8.14
CA GLY A 42 6.79 5.86 8.22
C GLY A 42 7.38 6.42 6.93
N CYS A 43 8.55 5.94 6.51
CA CYS A 43 9.21 6.29 5.23
C CYS A 43 9.41 5.03 4.38
N PRO A 44 8.34 4.41 3.87
CA PRO A 44 8.45 3.26 2.98
C PRO A 44 9.02 3.70 1.63
N GLY A 45 9.50 2.73 0.86
CA GLY A 45 9.94 2.98 -0.49
C GLY A 45 8.77 3.32 -1.43
N ALA A 46 7.56 2.82 -1.16
CA ALA A 46 6.35 3.15 -1.92
C ALA A 46 5.07 2.98 -1.08
N ILE A 47 4.00 3.65 -1.50
CA ILE A 47 2.66 3.52 -0.93
C ILE A 47 1.68 3.09 -2.03
N VAL A 48 0.90 2.05 -1.78
CA VAL A 48 -0.20 1.60 -2.64
C VAL A 48 -1.52 1.83 -1.91
N VAL A 49 -2.52 2.42 -2.57
CA VAL A 49 -3.83 2.70 -1.98
C VAL A 49 -4.94 2.07 -2.83
N PHE A 50 -5.75 1.23 -2.21
CA PHE A 50 -6.95 0.63 -2.80
C PHE A 50 -8.16 1.52 -2.54
N THR A 51 -8.41 2.48 -3.43
CA THR A 51 -9.35 3.60 -3.22
C THR A 51 -10.80 3.17 -3.03
N SER A 52 -11.20 2.01 -3.55
CA SER A 52 -12.56 1.46 -3.40
C SER A 52 -12.86 0.86 -2.03
N THR A 53 -11.83 0.60 -1.23
CA THR A 53 -11.94 -0.16 0.04
C THR A 53 -11.52 0.65 1.26
N VAL A 54 -11.26 1.94 1.09
CA VAL A 54 -10.77 2.83 2.14
C VAL A 54 -11.62 4.08 2.24
N SER A 55 -11.62 4.69 3.42
CA SER A 55 -12.27 5.99 3.61
C SER A 55 -11.46 7.11 2.98
N HIS A 56 -12.15 8.21 2.61
CA HIS A 56 -11.50 9.43 2.12
C HIS A 56 -10.42 9.94 3.08
N SER A 57 -10.63 9.83 4.39
CA SER A 57 -9.65 10.23 5.40
C SER A 57 -8.35 9.43 5.29
N MET A 58 -8.42 8.12 5.05
CA MET A 58 -7.23 7.29 4.84
C MET A 58 -6.49 7.67 3.56
N VAL A 59 -7.21 7.93 2.46
CA VAL A 59 -6.61 8.40 1.20
C VAL A 59 -5.92 9.74 1.39
N THR A 60 -6.56 10.67 2.09
CA THR A 60 -5.98 12.00 2.38
C THR A 60 -4.69 11.88 3.19
N VAL A 61 -4.66 11.04 4.23
CA VAL A 61 -3.44 10.80 5.01
C VAL A 61 -2.35 10.17 4.15
N ALA A 62 -2.68 9.18 3.32
CA ALA A 62 -1.73 8.54 2.41
C ALA A 62 -1.11 9.54 1.43
N VAL A 63 -1.94 10.34 0.76
CA VAL A 63 -1.52 11.37 -0.20
C VAL A 63 -0.67 12.44 0.48
N LYS A 64 -1.10 12.93 1.64
CA LYS A 64 -0.36 13.95 2.40
C LYS A 64 1.01 13.43 2.82
N THR A 65 1.07 12.20 3.34
CA THR A 65 2.33 11.57 3.78
C THR A 65 3.27 11.35 2.60
N ALA A 66 2.75 10.82 1.48
CA ALA A 66 3.51 10.60 0.26
C ALA A 66 4.13 11.90 -0.26
N ARG A 67 3.33 12.98 -0.36
CA ARG A 67 3.82 14.30 -0.81
C ARG A 67 4.85 14.89 0.15
N LYS A 68 4.59 14.85 1.45
CA LYS A 68 5.47 15.41 2.49
C LYS A 68 6.84 14.74 2.51
N LYS A 69 6.90 13.44 2.22
CA LYS A 69 8.12 12.62 2.31
C LYS A 69 8.71 12.26 0.94
N ASN A 70 8.13 12.78 -0.15
CA ASN A 70 8.50 12.46 -1.52
C ASN A 70 8.49 10.94 -1.81
N ILE A 71 7.50 10.22 -1.27
CA ILE A 71 7.35 8.78 -1.47
C ILE A 71 6.45 8.54 -2.69
N PRO A 72 6.80 7.64 -3.61
CA PRO A 72 5.95 7.29 -4.73
C PRO A 72 4.63 6.65 -4.24
N LEU A 73 3.53 7.11 -4.83
CA LEU A 73 2.17 6.74 -4.47
C LEU A 73 1.44 6.19 -5.68
N ILE A 74 0.95 4.96 -5.59
CA ILE A 74 0.04 4.35 -6.56
C ILE A 74 -1.36 4.26 -5.96
N LYS A 75 -2.36 4.69 -6.72
CA LYS A 75 -3.77 4.52 -6.39
C LYS A 75 -4.39 3.56 -7.38
N THR A 76 -5.09 2.54 -6.90
CA THR A 76 -5.86 1.64 -7.75
C THR A 76 -7.25 1.45 -7.16
N HIS A 77 -8.25 1.33 -8.04
CA HIS A 77 -9.63 1.09 -7.65
C HIS A 77 -9.90 -0.39 -7.39
N ASN A 78 -9.01 -1.28 -7.79
CA ASN A 78 -9.16 -2.72 -7.59
C ASN A 78 -8.29 -3.20 -6.41
N SER A 79 -8.89 -3.94 -5.49
CA SER A 79 -8.23 -4.48 -4.29
C SER A 79 -7.81 -5.96 -4.44
N SER A 80 -7.88 -6.50 -5.65
CA SER A 80 -7.50 -7.89 -5.93
C SER A 80 -5.99 -8.15 -5.85
N LYS A 81 -5.61 -9.43 -5.85
CA LYS A 81 -4.19 -9.83 -5.83
C LYS A 81 -3.47 -9.41 -7.11
N GLU A 82 -4.16 -9.47 -8.25
CA GLU A 82 -3.64 -9.10 -9.57
C GLU A 82 -3.35 -7.60 -9.61
N ALA A 83 -4.29 -6.79 -9.11
CA ALA A 83 -4.09 -5.34 -9.00
C ALA A 83 -2.90 -4.99 -8.09
N LEU A 84 -2.73 -5.71 -6.98
CA LEU A 84 -1.53 -5.55 -6.14
C LEU A 84 -0.27 -5.94 -6.90
N THR A 85 -0.28 -7.08 -7.59
CA THR A 85 0.87 -7.60 -8.34
C THR A 85 1.36 -6.57 -9.34
N VAL A 86 0.46 -6.03 -10.17
CA VAL A 86 0.79 -5.01 -11.17
C VAL A 86 1.39 -3.76 -10.50
N ALA A 87 0.80 -3.29 -9.40
CA ALA A 87 1.31 -2.13 -8.67
C ALA A 87 2.70 -2.37 -8.08
N LEU A 88 2.97 -3.58 -7.59
CA LEU A 88 4.26 -3.95 -7.02
C LEU A 88 5.33 -4.15 -8.10
N SER A 89 4.97 -4.74 -9.25
CA SER A 89 5.88 -4.92 -10.39
C SER A 89 6.45 -3.61 -10.92
N SER A 90 5.71 -2.49 -10.80
CA SER A 90 6.22 -1.16 -11.15
C SER A 90 7.36 -0.66 -10.27
N PHE A 91 7.57 -1.25 -9.09
CA PHE A 91 8.58 -0.83 -8.12
C PHE A 91 9.81 -1.74 -8.04
N GLY A 92 9.89 -2.74 -8.91
CA GLY A 92 11.01 -3.66 -8.94
C GLY A 92 10.69 -4.94 -9.69
N LEU A 93 10.99 -4.94 -10.99
CA LEU A 93 11.55 -6.12 -11.63
C LEU A 93 12.87 -5.69 -12.28
N PRO A 94 13.96 -6.45 -12.14
CA PRO A 94 14.95 -6.48 -13.20
C PRO A 94 14.24 -7.01 -14.46
N GLU A 95 14.43 -6.32 -15.58
CA GLU A 95 14.05 -6.82 -16.90
C GLU A 95 14.58 -8.23 -17.17
#